data_AF-A0A087NAN8-F1
#
_entry.id   AF-A0A087NAN8-F1
#
_cell.length_a   1.000
_cell.length_b   1.000
_cell.length_c   1.000
_cell.angle_alpha   90.00
_cell.angle_beta   90.00
_cell.angle_gamma   90.00
#
_symmetry.space_group_name_H-M   'P 1'
#
loop_
_entity.id
_entity.type
_entity.pdbx_description
1 polymer ?
#
loop_
_entity_poly.entity_id
_entity_poly.type
_entity_poly.pdbx_seq_one_letter_code
_entity_poly.pdbx_strand_id
1 'polypeptide(L)' 'MARYRLFLIGSNSPLEVDLPARSVAELNEIASRARFLEGHMAEADSSGVCPGVLIPTCRVQMIIEAD' A
#
# COMPACT_ATOMS: atom_id res chain seq x y z
N MET A 1 -5.62 -10.43 -1.75
CA MET A 1 -5.11 -9.06 -1.92
C MET A 1 -6.30 -8.15 -2.09
N ALA A 2 -6.21 -6.94 -1.56
CA ALA A 2 -7.19 -5.89 -1.76
C ALA A 2 -6.45 -4.60 -2.12
N ARG A 3 -7.15 -3.69 -2.79
CA ARG A 3 -6.61 -2.40 -3.18
C ARG A 3 -6.73 -1.41 -2.03
N TYR A 4 -5.67 -0.66 -1.79
CA TYR A 4 -5.63 0.37 -0.77
C TYR A 4 -5.07 1.65 -1.36
N ARG A 5 -5.56 2.76 -0.83
CA ARG A 5 -5.03 4.09 -1.11
C ARG A 5 -4.26 4.59 0.11
N LEU A 6 -2.97 4.81 -0.08
CA LEU A 6 -2.01 5.18 0.96
C LEU A 6 -1.65 6.65 0.82
N PHE A 7 -1.79 7.40 1.92
CA PHE A 7 -1.31 8.76 2.04
C PHE A 7 0.04 8.72 2.76
N LEU A 8 1.10 9.14 2.07
CA LEU A 8 2.47 9.09 2.58
C LEU A 8 2.93 10.48 3.00
N ILE A 9 3.66 10.56 4.11
CA ILE A 9 4.32 11.78 4.57
C ILE A 9 5.24 12.28 3.45
N GLY A 10 5.15 13.57 3.13
CA GLY A 10 5.98 14.22 2.12
C GLY A 10 5.62 13.87 0.66
N SER A 11 4.51 13.17 0.43
CA SER A 11 3.91 13.04 -0.91
C SER A 11 2.70 13.94 -1.04
N ASN A 12 2.52 14.55 -2.22
CA ASN A 12 1.34 15.37 -2.55
C ASN A 12 0.22 14.55 -3.20
N SER A 13 0.50 13.31 -3.60
CA SER A 13 -0.47 12.39 -4.19
C SER A 13 -0.54 11.09 -3.40
N PRO A 14 -1.75 10.52 -3.26
CA PRO A 14 -1.89 9.19 -2.67
C PRO A 14 -1.32 8.13 -3.62
N LEU A 15 -0.89 7.01 -3.02
CA LEU A 15 -0.37 5.84 -3.72
C LEU A 15 -1.44 4.74 -3.70
N GLU A 16 -1.79 4.21 -4.87
CA GLU A 16 -2.70 3.06 -4.97
C GLU A 16 -1.91 1.76 -5.14
N VAL A 17 -2.12 0.83 -4.21
CA VAL A 17 -1.37 -0.43 -4.15
C VAL A 17 -2.28 -1.59 -3.74
N ASP A 18 -1.95 -2.76 -4.27
CA ASP A 18 -2.55 -4.02 -3.86
C ASP A 18 -1.69 -4.65 -2.77
N LEU A 19 -2.28 -4.82 -1.58
CA LEU A 19 -1.61 -5.36 -0.40
C LEU A 19 -2.18 -6.74 -0.01
N PRO A 20 -1.39 -7.61 0.64
CA PRO A 20 -1.81 -8.96 1.04
C PRO A 20 -2.67 -8.95 2.32
N ALA A 21 -3.62 -8.02 2.43
CA ALA A 21 -4.59 -7.93 3.52
C ALA A 21 -6.00 -7.78 2.94
N ARG A 22 -7.01 -8.31 3.62
CA ARG A 22 -8.43 -8.27 3.21
C ARG A 22 -9.23 -7.15 3.87
N SER A 23 -8.64 -6.49 4.87
CA SER A 23 -9.25 -5.36 5.58
C SER A 23 -8.18 -4.46 6.17
N VAL A 24 -8.56 -3.22 6.51
CA VAL A 24 -7.69 -2.31 7.29
C VAL A 24 -7.28 -2.93 8.63
N ALA A 25 -8.15 -3.72 9.27
CA ALA A 25 -7.84 -4.35 10.55
C ALA A 25 -6.68 -5.35 10.44
N GLU A 26 -6.74 -6.24 9.44
CA GLU A 26 -5.65 -7.18 9.13
C GLU A 26 -4.36 -6.43 8.72
N LEU A 27 -4.50 -5.38 7.91
CA LEU A 27 -3.37 -4.58 7.48
C LEU A 27 -2.67 -3.87 8.66
N ASN A 28 -3.44 -3.41 9.66
CA ASN A 28 -2.89 -2.82 10.88
C ASN A 28 -2.08 -3.86 11.69
N GLU A 29 -2.55 -5.10 11.79
CA GLU A 29 -1.78 -6.16 12.45
C GLU A 29 -0.43 -6.39 11.75
N ILE A 30 -0.42 -6.43 10.42
CA ILE A 30 0.80 -6.55 9.61
C ILE A 30 1.71 -5.34 9.83
N ALA A 31 1.18 -4.12 9.68
CA ALA A 31 1.91 -2.87 9.79
C ALA A 31 2.54 -2.68 11.18
N SER A 32 1.87 -3.15 12.23
CA SER A 32 2.36 -3.06 13.62
C SER A 32 3.61 -3.90 13.88
N ARG A 33 3.86 -4.91 13.04
CA ARG A 33 4.97 -5.88 13.19
C ARG A 33 6.04 -5.75 12.12
N ALA A 34 5.76 -5.03 11.04
CA ALA A 34 6.65 -4.91 9.89
C ALA A 34 7.23 -3.50 9.74
N ARG A 35 8.49 -3.42 9.29
CA ARG A 35 9.11 -2.13 8.92
C ARG A 35 8.65 -1.63 7.54
N PHE A 36 8.19 -2.55 6.71
CA PHE A 36 7.74 -2.29 5.34
C PHE A 36 6.44 -3.04 5.07
N LEU A 37 5.56 -2.43 4.32
CA LEU A 37 4.45 -3.10 3.65
C LEU A 37 4.91 -3.52 2.26
N GLU A 38 4.72 -4.80 1.95
CA GLU A 38 5.02 -5.37 0.65
C GLU A 38 3.74 -5.53 -0.17
N GLY A 39 3.77 -5.13 -1.44
CA GLY A 39 2.61 -5.19 -2.32
C GLY A 39 2.99 -4.95 -3.77
N HIS A 40 2.00 -4.58 -4.58
CA HIS A 40 2.19 -4.20 -5.98
C HIS A 40 1.49 -2.87 -6.26
N MET A 41 1.98 -2.10 -7.23
CA MET A 41 1.24 -0.95 -7.76
C MET A 41 -0.11 -1.40 -8.30
N ALA A 42 -1.16 -0.61 -8.07
CA ALA A 42 -2.50 -0.91 -8.59
C ALA A 42 -2.59 -0.79 -10.13
N GLU A 43 -1.73 0.04 -10.73
CA GLU A 43 -1.67 0.26 -12.17
C GLU A 43 -0.44 -0.43 -12.77
N ALA A 44 -0.62 -0.98 -13.98
CA ALA A 44 0.46 -1.55 -14.75
C ALA A 44 1.34 -0.44 -15.35
N ASP A 45 2.64 -0.72 -15.45
CA ASP A 45 3.60 0.15 -16.13
C ASP A 45 3.45 0.07 -17.66
N SER A 46 4.35 0.76 -18.39
CA SER A 46 4.37 0.75 -19.86
C SER A 46 4.61 -0.64 -20.48
N SER A 47 5.04 -1.62 -19.69
CA SER A 47 5.28 -3.00 -20.10
C SER A 47 4.09 -3.92 -19.74
N GLY A 48 3.03 -3.38 -19.14
CA GLY A 48 1.86 -4.15 -18.71
C GLY A 48 2.07 -4.92 -17.40
N VAL A 49 3.10 -4.58 -16.62
CA VAL A 49 3.42 -5.23 -15.34
C VAL A 49 3.04 -4.32 -14.19
N CYS A 50 2.35 -4.85 -13.18
CA CYS A 50 2.13 -4.15 -11.91
C CYS A 50 3.38 -4.33 -11.03
N PRO A 51 4.26 -3.30 -10.87
CA PRO A 51 5.53 -3.51 -10.19
C PRO A 51 5.36 -3.77 -8.70
N GLY A 52 6.22 -4.62 -8.14
CA GLY A 52 6.30 -4.84 -6.69
C GLY A 52 6.80 -3.59 -5.96
N VAL A 53 6.28 -3.35 -4.76
CA VAL A 53 6.63 -2.18 -3.93
C VAL A 53 6.91 -2.55 -2.48
N LEU A 54 7.85 -1.82 -1.88
CA LEU A 54 8.13 -1.83 -0.45
C LEU A 54 7.88 -0.42 0.11
N ILE A 55 6.91 -0.31 1.00
CA ILE A 55 6.49 0.98 1.58
C ILE A 55 6.89 1.03 3.05
N PRO A 56 7.79 1.94 3.48
CA PRO A 56 8.15 2.07 4.89
C PRO A 56 6.92 2.42 5.74
N THR A 57 6.62 1.63 6.76
CA THR A 57 5.45 1.85 7.63
C THR A 57 5.52 3.20 8.36
N CYS A 58 6.73 3.66 8.70
CA CYS A 58 6.96 4.96 9.34
C CYS A 58 6.66 6.18 8.45
N ARG A 59 6.43 5.99 7.15
CA ARG A 59 6.06 7.06 6.20
C ARG A 59 4.56 7.08 5.89
N VAL A 60 3.82 6.08 6.34
CA VAL A 60 2.37 6.02 6.11
C VAL A 60 1.67 6.93 7.10
N GLN A 61 0.94 7.91 6.58
CA GLN A 61 0.12 8.83 7.37
C GLN A 61 -1.31 8.30 7.54
N MET A 62 -1.86 7.69 6.48
CA MET A 62 -3.22 7.15 6.47
C MET A 62 -3.34 6.06 5.39
N ILE A 63 -4.16 5.05 5.66
CA ILE A 63 -4.55 4.01 4.71
C ILE A 63 -6.07 3.96 4.65
N ILE A 64 -6.63 3.93 3.44
CA ILE A 64 -8.05 3.67 3.22
C ILE A 64 -8.21 2.45 2.30
N GLU A 65 -9.27 1.67 2.52
CA GLU A 65 -9.75 0.70 1.53
C GLU A 65 -10.15 1.47 0.27
N ALA A 66 -9.66 1.01 -0.88
CA ALA A 66 -10.10 1.52 -2.17
C ALA A 66 -11.25 0.64 -2.68
N ASP A 67 -12.26 1.27 -3.26
CA ASP A 67 -13.41 0.59 -3.88
C ASP A 67 -13.00 -0.33 -5.04
#